data_AF-A0A317SIH1-F1
#
_entry.id   AF-A0A317SIH1-F1
#
_cell.length_a   1.000
_cell.length_b   1.000
_cell.length_c   1.000
_cell.angle_alpha   90.00
_cell.angle_beta   90.00
_cell.angle_gamma   90.00
#
_symmetry.space_group_name_H-M   'P 1'
#
loop_
_entity.id
_entity.type
_entity.pdbx_description
1 polymer ?
#
loop_
_entity_poly.entity_id
_entity_poly.type
_entity_poly.pdbx_seq_one_letter_code
_entity_poly.pdbx_strand_id
1 'polypeptide(L)'
;MTPVPVVEIGDELSRKYRPYLLPKEEAEKDWISELELDTVERISREHLQGGEDPLKVLVLYGGRVWIGGADQAKRSYSRFMAYEACRILHRLGVDVRVFDPQGLPMKDDVSMDHEKVQELRRLSAWSDGHVWCSPEQHGTVTAVFKNQIDWIPLATGSIRPTQSRTLSIIQVNGGSQSFNTVNWLRILGRWMRMFTIPNQSSLPKAYTQFSDEGRLSASGNRDRLVDCMEELVKYTWVMRPHFESWGDRFSERKEKREKDEKKAREQREKEERERAEKLGVEVEVVKGEGTEIVVAA
;
A
#
# COMPACT_ATOMS: atom_id res chain seq x y z
N MET A 1 14.30 -28.11 7.11
CA MET A 1 13.32 -27.69 6.09
C MET A 1 14.03 -26.74 5.13
N THR A 2 13.82 -26.81 3.82
CA THR A 2 14.48 -25.89 2.86
C THR A 2 13.93 -24.46 3.09
N PRO A 3 14.75 -23.40 3.13
CA PRO A 3 14.22 -22.03 3.22
C PRO A 3 13.35 -21.66 2.02
N VAL A 4 12.39 -20.75 2.21
CA VAL A 4 11.64 -20.16 1.09
C VAL A 4 12.60 -19.28 0.28
N PRO A 5 12.67 -19.41 -1.05
CA PRO A 5 13.55 -18.58 -1.86
C PRO A 5 13.15 -17.10 -1.75
N VAL A 6 14.13 -16.22 -1.60
CA VAL A 6 13.94 -14.77 -1.54
C VAL A 6 14.53 -14.15 -2.81
N VAL A 7 13.83 -13.16 -3.37
CA VAL A 7 14.33 -12.44 -4.54
C VAL A 7 15.47 -11.51 -4.15
N GLU A 8 16.61 -11.74 -4.80
CA GLU A 8 17.75 -10.83 -4.82
C GLU A 8 17.42 -9.59 -5.64
N ILE A 9 17.69 -8.42 -5.07
CA ILE A 9 17.59 -7.13 -5.76
C ILE A 9 18.97 -6.48 -5.72
N GLY A 10 19.31 -5.70 -6.74
CA GLY A 10 20.64 -5.07 -6.82
C GLY A 10 21.00 -4.28 -5.56
N ASP A 11 22.29 -4.25 -5.21
CA ASP A 11 22.83 -3.71 -3.96
C ASP A 11 22.30 -2.31 -3.61
N GLU A 12 22.16 -1.44 -4.62
CA GLU A 12 21.64 -0.09 -4.44
C GLU A 12 20.18 -0.10 -3.93
N LEU A 13 19.32 -0.92 -4.54
CA LEU A 13 17.92 -1.06 -4.13
C LEU A 13 17.82 -1.76 -2.77
N SER A 14 18.68 -2.75 -2.51
CA SER A 14 18.73 -3.43 -1.22
C SER A 14 19.11 -2.47 -0.09
N ARG A 15 20.17 -1.68 -0.25
CA ARG A 15 20.56 -0.64 0.73
C ARG A 15 19.46 0.39 0.95
N LYS A 16 18.75 0.76 -0.12
CA LYS A 16 17.71 1.78 -0.07
C LYS A 16 16.42 1.30 0.59
N TYR A 17 15.92 0.12 0.21
CA TYR A 17 14.60 -0.35 0.60
C TYR A 17 14.59 -1.49 1.61
N ARG A 18 15.74 -2.13 1.85
CA ARG A 18 15.91 -3.22 2.82
C ARG A 18 16.88 -2.89 3.96
N PRO A 19 16.77 -1.71 4.62
CA PRO A 19 17.64 -1.35 5.75
C PRO A 19 17.39 -2.20 7.00
N TYR A 20 16.39 -3.08 6.98
CA TYR A 20 16.05 -4.00 8.07
C TYR A 20 16.88 -5.29 8.04
N LEU A 21 17.56 -5.61 6.93
CA LEU A 21 18.34 -6.83 6.81
C LEU A 21 19.50 -6.83 7.80
N LEU A 22 19.66 -7.97 8.47
CA LEU A 22 20.79 -8.22 9.37
C LEU A 22 21.93 -8.85 8.57
N PRO A 23 23.19 -8.69 9.00
CA PRO A 23 24.28 -9.51 8.52
C PRO A 23 23.91 -11.00 8.64
N LYS A 24 24.36 -11.82 7.68
CA LYS A 24 23.94 -13.23 7.56
C LYS A 24 24.14 -14.01 8.87
N GLU A 25 25.28 -13.83 9.53
CA GLU A 25 25.61 -14.51 10.79
C GLU A 25 24.70 -14.13 11.96
N GLU A 26 24.19 -12.89 11.96
CA GLU A 26 23.22 -12.42 12.96
C GLU A 26 21.81 -12.90 12.63
N ALA A 27 21.44 -12.91 11.34
CA ALA A 27 20.15 -13.38 10.87
C ALA A 27 19.93 -14.87 11.20
N GLU A 28 20.96 -15.71 11.06
CA GLU A 28 20.90 -17.14 11.35
C GLU A 28 20.74 -17.45 12.85
N LYS A 29 21.07 -16.51 13.73
CA LYS A 29 20.93 -16.64 15.20
C LYS A 29 19.74 -15.86 15.74
N ASP A 30 18.99 -15.18 14.86
CA ASP A 30 17.90 -14.33 15.26
C ASP A 30 16.67 -15.14 15.67
N TRP A 31 15.87 -14.64 16.60
CA TRP A 31 14.62 -15.30 17.01
C TRP A 31 13.65 -15.49 15.84
N ILE A 32 13.72 -14.64 14.81
CA ILE A 32 12.93 -14.80 13.59
C ILE A 32 13.32 -16.07 12.85
N SER A 33 14.54 -16.59 12.96
CA SER A 33 14.97 -17.86 12.35
C SER A 33 14.40 -19.09 13.09
N GLU A 34 14.00 -18.93 14.35
CA GLU A 34 13.49 -20.00 15.22
C GLU A 34 11.95 -20.14 15.16
N LEU A 35 11.26 -19.22 14.49
CA LEU A 35 9.79 -19.27 14.36
C LEU A 35 9.31 -20.51 13.62
N GLU A 36 8.23 -21.12 14.13
CA GLU A 36 7.51 -22.20 13.48
C GLU A 36 6.47 -21.61 12.50
N LEU A 37 6.82 -21.60 11.20
CA LEU A 37 6.02 -20.97 10.13
C LEU A 37 5.71 -21.95 8.99
N ASP A 38 5.76 -23.26 9.28
CA ASP A 38 5.75 -24.35 8.29
C ASP A 38 4.62 -24.25 7.27
N THR A 39 3.41 -23.91 7.73
CA THR A 39 2.23 -23.84 6.86
C THR A 39 2.35 -22.72 5.83
N VAL A 40 2.70 -21.49 6.26
CA VAL A 40 2.82 -20.33 5.36
C VAL A 40 4.07 -20.44 4.48
N GLU A 41 5.15 -21.04 4.99
CA GLU A 41 6.37 -21.30 4.22
C GLU A 41 6.12 -22.35 3.13
N ARG A 42 5.31 -23.37 3.41
CA ARG A 42 4.90 -24.35 2.40
C ARG A 42 4.07 -23.69 1.31
N ILE A 43 3.04 -22.90 1.68
CA ILE A 43 2.21 -22.15 0.71
C ILE A 43 3.09 -21.27 -0.18
N SER A 44 3.98 -20.48 0.42
CA SER A 44 4.84 -19.56 -0.35
C SER A 44 5.79 -20.32 -1.27
N ARG A 45 6.33 -21.47 -0.85
CA ARG A 45 7.12 -22.34 -1.74
C ARG A 45 6.33 -22.88 -2.91
N GLU A 46 5.11 -23.37 -2.67
CA GLU A 46 4.27 -23.97 -3.71
C GLU A 46 4.00 -22.97 -4.83
N HIS A 47 3.65 -21.72 -4.49
CA HIS A 47 3.46 -20.66 -5.47
C HIS A 47 4.76 -20.31 -6.23
N LEU A 48 5.88 -20.14 -5.51
CA LEU A 48 7.16 -19.79 -6.12
C LEU A 48 7.70 -20.92 -7.03
N GLN A 49 7.54 -22.18 -6.62
CA GLN A 49 7.90 -23.34 -7.46
C GLN A 49 6.97 -23.51 -8.66
N GLY A 50 5.72 -23.03 -8.55
CA GLY A 50 4.77 -22.91 -9.65
C GLY A 50 5.14 -21.83 -10.68
N GLY A 51 6.21 -21.06 -10.46
CA GLY A 51 6.69 -20.02 -11.37
C GLY A 51 6.03 -18.65 -11.17
N GLU A 52 5.29 -18.45 -10.08
CA GLU A 52 4.78 -17.12 -9.73
C GLU A 52 5.89 -16.23 -9.18
N ASP A 53 5.86 -14.93 -9.52
CA ASP A 53 6.73 -13.96 -8.84
C ASP A 53 6.47 -13.94 -7.33
N PRO A 54 7.43 -13.56 -6.49
CA PRO A 54 7.17 -13.32 -5.09
C PRO A 54 6.14 -12.22 -4.86
N LEU A 55 5.44 -12.33 -3.74
CA LEU A 55 4.59 -11.26 -3.23
C LEU A 55 5.42 -10.00 -3.00
N LYS A 56 4.85 -8.86 -3.37
CA LYS A 56 5.49 -7.54 -3.24
C LYS A 56 4.82 -6.77 -2.11
N VAL A 57 5.53 -6.47 -1.03
CA VAL A 57 4.97 -5.75 0.11
C VAL A 57 5.68 -4.42 0.35
N LEU A 58 4.89 -3.34 0.35
CA LEU A 58 5.35 -2.00 0.73
C LEU A 58 5.10 -1.75 2.22
N VAL A 59 6.13 -1.33 2.95
CA VAL A 59 6.02 -0.98 4.37
C VAL A 59 6.17 0.52 4.55
N LEU A 60 5.17 1.14 5.18
CA LEU A 60 5.13 2.56 5.53
C LEU A 60 5.16 2.71 7.05
N TYR A 61 5.96 3.65 7.56
CA TYR A 61 6.02 3.95 9.00
C TYR A 61 5.83 5.44 9.31
N GLY A 62 5.28 5.73 10.49
CA GLY A 62 4.89 7.09 10.91
C GLY A 62 5.90 7.84 11.79
N GLY A 63 7.02 7.22 12.16
CA GLY A 63 8.05 7.89 12.97
C GLY A 63 9.05 8.64 12.09
N ARG A 64 9.53 9.81 12.55
CA ARG A 64 10.73 10.44 12.01
C ARG A 64 11.94 10.09 12.88
N VAL A 65 13.11 9.97 12.26
CA VAL A 65 14.38 10.14 12.96
C VAL A 65 14.58 11.65 13.11
N TRP A 66 14.67 12.14 14.34
CA TRP A 66 14.95 13.56 14.55
C TRP A 66 16.48 13.77 14.46
N ILE A 67 16.92 14.68 13.59
CA ILE A 67 18.36 14.91 13.29
C ILE A 67 18.94 16.05 14.18
N GLY A 68 18.15 16.61 15.10
CA GLY A 68 18.50 17.83 15.85
C GLY A 68 19.16 17.64 17.23
N GLY A 69 19.68 16.46 17.60
CA GLY A 69 20.43 16.26 18.86
C GLY A 69 19.70 15.54 20.00
N ALA A 70 20.48 15.02 20.95
CA ALA A 70 20.15 14.13 22.07
C ALA A 70 19.57 12.74 21.69
N ASP A 71 20.22 11.68 22.19
CA ASP A 71 20.12 10.28 21.77
C ASP A 71 18.72 9.64 21.71
N GLN A 72 17.67 10.26 22.28
CA GLN A 72 16.28 9.78 22.16
C GLN A 72 15.68 9.99 20.76
N ALA A 73 16.22 10.95 20.00
CA ALA A 73 15.81 11.30 18.64
C ALA A 73 16.16 10.23 17.56
N LYS A 74 17.04 9.27 17.89
CA LYS A 74 17.49 8.20 16.99
C LYS A 74 16.61 6.94 17.04
N ARG A 75 15.80 6.74 18.09
CA ARG A 75 14.97 5.55 18.31
C ARG A 75 13.51 5.82 17.91
N SER A 76 13.12 5.34 16.74
CA SER A 76 11.72 5.32 16.31
C SER A 76 11.15 3.92 16.49
N TYR A 77 10.29 3.72 17.50
CA TYR A 77 9.68 2.42 17.78
C TYR A 77 8.77 1.92 16.66
N SER A 78 8.11 2.83 15.91
CA SER A 78 7.32 2.44 14.74
C SER A 78 8.21 1.93 13.61
N ARG A 79 9.39 2.53 13.42
CA ARG A 79 10.39 2.02 12.47
C ARG A 79 10.93 0.67 12.89
N PHE A 80 11.27 0.49 14.18
CA PHE A 80 11.74 -0.81 14.68
C PHE A 80 10.67 -1.89 14.52
N MET A 81 9.43 -1.60 14.91
CA MET A 81 8.30 -2.52 14.72
C MET A 81 8.06 -2.84 13.25
N ALA A 82 8.14 -1.85 12.36
CA ALA A 82 8.06 -2.06 10.92
C ALA A 82 9.20 -2.94 10.39
N TYR A 83 10.42 -2.80 10.90
CA TYR A 83 11.56 -3.64 10.50
C TYR A 83 11.41 -5.08 10.96
N GLU A 84 10.84 -5.35 12.14
CA GLU A 84 10.55 -6.72 12.55
C GLU A 84 9.48 -7.36 11.65
N ALA A 85 8.42 -6.62 11.31
CA ALA A 85 7.45 -7.05 10.31
C ALA A 85 8.13 -7.39 8.97
N CYS A 86 9.06 -6.53 8.52
CA CYS A 86 9.81 -6.77 7.28
C CYS A 86 10.65 -8.04 7.32
N ARG A 87 11.34 -8.30 8.43
CA ARG A 87 12.19 -9.50 8.58
C ARG A 87 11.37 -10.78 8.55
N ILE A 88 10.21 -10.80 9.22
CA ILE A 88 9.29 -11.94 9.18
C ILE A 88 8.81 -12.18 7.75
N LEU A 89 8.34 -11.14 7.06
CA LEU A 89 7.87 -11.25 5.67
C LEU A 89 9.00 -11.66 4.70
N HIS A 90 10.21 -11.13 4.90
CA HIS A 90 11.38 -11.50 4.09
C HIS A 90 11.74 -12.97 4.27
N ARG A 91 11.69 -13.51 5.50
CA ARG A 91 11.86 -14.96 5.75
C ARG A 91 10.80 -15.80 5.01
N LEU A 92 9.59 -15.26 4.86
CA LEU A 92 8.49 -15.91 4.13
C LEU A 92 8.60 -15.80 2.60
N GLY A 93 9.72 -15.31 2.06
CA GLY A 93 9.95 -15.22 0.62
C GLY A 93 9.33 -13.99 -0.05
N VAL A 94 8.85 -13.01 0.71
CA VAL A 94 8.23 -11.78 0.17
C VAL A 94 9.33 -10.78 -0.26
N ASP A 95 9.17 -10.13 -1.42
CA ASP A 95 9.95 -8.93 -1.74
C ASP A 95 9.38 -7.76 -0.94
N VAL A 96 10.05 -7.40 0.15
CA VAL A 96 9.60 -6.34 1.07
C VAL A 96 10.44 -5.08 0.87
N ARG A 97 9.77 -3.94 0.66
CA ARG A 97 10.41 -2.64 0.51
C ARG A 97 9.85 -1.64 1.51
N VAL A 98 10.74 -1.03 2.29
CA VAL A 98 10.39 0.04 3.22
C VAL A 98 10.57 1.39 2.54
N PHE A 99 9.56 2.24 2.61
CA PHE A 99 9.69 3.64 2.20
C PHE A 99 10.20 4.49 3.36
N ASP A 100 11.30 5.23 3.15
CA ASP A 100 11.75 6.26 4.09
C ASP A 100 10.98 7.58 3.83
N PRO A 101 10.19 8.09 4.78
CA PRO A 101 9.44 9.34 4.62
C PRO A 101 10.30 10.60 4.79
N GLN A 102 11.59 10.48 5.09
CA GLN A 102 12.48 11.64 5.17
C GLN A 102 12.54 12.38 3.83
N GLY A 103 12.37 13.71 3.86
CA GLY A 103 12.33 14.55 2.66
C GLY A 103 11.03 14.47 1.86
N LEU A 104 10.00 13.74 2.33
CA LEU A 104 8.68 13.80 1.72
C LEU A 104 8.01 15.15 2.06
N PRO A 105 7.69 16.00 1.07
CA PRO A 105 7.06 17.30 1.28
C PRO A 105 5.62 17.13 1.79
N MET A 106 5.04 18.17 2.40
CA MET A 106 3.62 18.12 2.73
C MET A 106 2.80 18.07 1.44
N LYS A 107 1.70 17.33 1.45
CA LYS A 107 0.77 17.33 0.33
C LYS A 107 0.35 18.76 -0.01
N ASP A 108 0.33 19.04 -1.31
CA ASP A 108 -0.01 20.32 -1.94
C ASP A 108 1.04 21.45 -1.80
N ASP A 109 2.17 21.22 -1.11
CA ASP A 109 3.28 22.19 -1.05
C ASP A 109 4.12 22.24 -2.34
N VAL A 110 4.18 21.12 -3.09
CA VAL A 110 5.02 20.98 -4.29
C VAL A 110 4.31 20.22 -5.40
N SER A 111 4.87 20.27 -6.61
CA SER A 111 4.41 19.46 -7.74
C SER A 111 4.41 17.96 -7.41
N MET A 112 3.48 17.23 -8.01
CA MET A 112 3.43 15.77 -7.96
C MET A 112 4.69 15.11 -8.55
N ASP A 113 5.51 15.83 -9.31
CA ASP A 113 6.75 15.35 -9.92
C ASP A 113 7.94 15.27 -8.95
N HIS A 114 7.77 15.71 -7.70
CA HIS A 114 8.81 15.61 -6.69
C HIS A 114 9.31 14.17 -6.52
N GLU A 115 10.63 13.97 -6.49
CA GLU A 115 11.25 12.63 -6.57
C GLU A 115 10.73 11.66 -5.49
N LYS A 116 10.63 12.12 -4.24
CA LYS A 116 10.07 11.34 -3.12
C LYS A 116 8.60 10.97 -3.29
N VAL A 117 7.81 11.85 -3.92
CA VAL A 117 6.38 11.58 -4.20
C VAL A 117 6.27 10.51 -5.28
N GLN A 118 7.06 10.64 -6.34
CA GLN A 118 7.11 9.67 -7.43
C GLN A 118 7.63 8.31 -6.96
N GLU A 119 8.64 8.29 -6.08
CA GLU A 119 9.14 7.08 -5.42
C GLU A 119 8.01 6.37 -4.65
N LEU A 120 7.31 7.09 -3.77
CA LEU A 120 6.21 6.53 -2.98
C LEU A 120 5.10 5.95 -3.87
N ARG A 121 4.71 6.69 -4.92
CA ARG A 121 3.68 6.24 -5.86
C ARG A 121 4.11 5.01 -6.64
N ARG A 122 5.36 4.95 -7.11
CA ARG A 122 5.92 3.77 -7.78
C ARG A 122 5.95 2.56 -6.87
N LEU A 123 6.34 2.71 -5.60
CA LEU A 123 6.32 1.63 -4.62
C LEU A 123 4.90 1.14 -4.35
N SER A 124 3.95 2.06 -4.17
CA SER A 124 2.54 1.70 -3.98
C SER A 124 2.00 0.95 -5.19
N ALA A 125 2.30 1.42 -6.40
CA ALA A 125 1.92 0.77 -7.65
C ALA A 125 2.57 -0.60 -7.86
N TRP A 126 3.80 -0.81 -7.38
CA TRP A 126 4.55 -2.06 -7.47
C TRP A 126 4.03 -3.15 -6.52
N SER A 127 3.45 -2.77 -5.38
CA SER A 127 3.06 -3.71 -4.34
C SER A 127 1.84 -4.58 -4.68
N ASP A 128 1.72 -5.73 -4.02
CA ASP A 128 0.51 -6.56 -3.90
C ASP A 128 -0.21 -6.32 -2.57
N GLY A 129 0.53 -5.89 -1.55
CA GLY A 129 0.01 -5.56 -0.23
C GLY A 129 0.86 -4.54 0.51
N HIS A 130 0.30 -3.92 1.54
CA HIS A 130 1.01 -2.97 2.40
C HIS A 130 1.07 -3.42 3.87
N VAL A 131 2.09 -2.95 4.58
CA VAL A 131 2.11 -2.89 6.05
C VAL A 131 2.17 -1.42 6.46
N TRP A 132 1.22 -0.98 7.28
CA TRP A 132 1.13 0.38 7.77
C TRP A 132 1.41 0.42 9.27
N CYS A 133 2.51 1.05 9.67
CA CYS A 133 2.92 1.16 11.08
C CYS A 133 2.97 2.62 11.55
N SER A 134 1.99 3.07 12.34
CA SER A 134 2.00 4.44 12.89
C SER A 134 2.16 4.43 14.41
N PRO A 135 2.96 5.35 14.99
CA PRO A 135 2.80 5.70 16.38
C PRO A 135 1.40 6.26 16.65
N GLU A 136 0.97 6.16 17.90
CA GLU A 136 -0.12 6.96 18.42
C GLU A 136 0.42 8.28 19.00
N GLN A 137 0.03 9.40 18.39
CA GLN A 137 0.38 10.74 18.84
C GLN A 137 -0.90 11.53 19.10
N HIS A 138 -1.05 12.06 20.32
CA HIS A 138 -2.29 12.70 20.77
C HIS A 138 -3.55 11.86 20.49
N GLY A 139 -3.45 10.53 20.66
CA GLY A 139 -4.56 9.60 20.48
C GLY A 139 -4.95 9.32 19.03
N THR A 140 -4.13 9.71 18.05
CA THR A 140 -4.39 9.49 16.62
C THR A 140 -3.12 9.15 15.83
N VAL A 141 -3.30 8.86 14.56
CA VAL A 141 -2.24 8.65 13.57
C VAL A 141 -1.30 9.85 13.51
N THR A 142 -0.02 9.61 13.23
CA THR A 142 0.94 10.70 13.04
C THR A 142 0.72 11.46 11.73
N ALA A 143 0.99 12.76 11.73
CA ALA A 143 0.97 13.58 10.51
C ALA A 143 1.94 13.06 9.44
N VAL A 144 3.10 12.55 9.86
CA VAL A 144 4.10 11.93 8.98
C VAL A 144 3.54 10.73 8.24
N PHE A 145 2.79 9.86 8.94
CA PHE A 145 2.13 8.73 8.33
C PHE A 145 1.02 9.18 7.38
N LYS A 146 0.13 10.06 7.85
CA LYS A 146 -1.01 10.52 7.06
C LYS A 146 -0.56 11.24 5.78
N ASN A 147 0.48 12.05 5.84
CA ASN A 147 1.06 12.71 4.68
C ASN A 147 1.51 11.72 3.59
N GLN A 148 2.07 10.55 3.96
CA GLN A 148 2.40 9.50 2.99
C GLN A 148 1.16 9.00 2.26
N ILE A 149 0.11 8.64 3.00
CA ILE A 149 -1.14 8.13 2.38
C ILE A 149 -1.79 9.20 1.51
N ASP A 150 -1.74 10.46 1.93
CA ASP A 150 -2.29 11.58 1.19
C ASP A 150 -1.65 11.76 -0.19
N TRP A 151 -0.36 11.43 -0.34
CA TRP A 151 0.32 11.46 -1.63
C TRP A 151 -0.06 10.32 -2.59
N ILE A 152 -0.72 9.26 -2.10
CA ILE A 152 -1.16 8.11 -2.89
C ILE A 152 -2.59 8.38 -3.40
N PRO A 153 -2.78 8.59 -4.71
CA PRO A 153 -4.12 8.81 -5.25
C PRO A 153 -4.88 7.48 -5.37
N LEU A 154 -6.22 7.55 -5.33
CA LEU A 154 -7.07 6.39 -5.66
C LEU A 154 -6.93 5.96 -7.13
N ALA A 155 -6.61 6.91 -8.00
CA ALA A 155 -6.54 6.74 -9.45
C ALA A 155 -5.45 7.63 -10.07
N THR A 156 -4.66 7.08 -10.98
CA THR A 156 -3.78 7.84 -11.88
C THR A 156 -3.96 7.26 -13.27
N GLY A 157 -4.78 7.91 -14.09
CA GLY A 157 -5.25 7.33 -15.36
C GLY A 157 -6.01 6.02 -15.13
N SER A 158 -5.53 4.93 -15.74
CA SER A 158 -6.05 3.57 -15.56
C SER A 158 -5.50 2.86 -14.32
N ILE A 159 -4.39 3.33 -13.74
CA ILE A 159 -3.74 2.68 -12.61
C ILE A 159 -4.50 3.02 -11.31
N ARG A 160 -4.67 2.01 -10.44
CA ARG A 160 -5.28 2.12 -9.12
C ARG A 160 -4.26 1.67 -8.05
N PRO A 161 -3.43 2.58 -7.50
CA PRO A 161 -2.27 2.24 -6.67
C PRO A 161 -2.52 1.56 -5.32
N THR A 162 -3.77 1.33 -4.93
CA THR A 162 -4.10 0.64 -3.67
C THR A 162 -5.30 -0.29 -3.78
N GLN A 163 -6.03 -0.25 -4.91
CA GLN A 163 -7.30 -0.95 -5.01
C GLN A 163 -7.10 -2.48 -5.00
N SER A 164 -7.92 -3.17 -4.22
CA SER A 164 -7.91 -4.64 -4.05
C SER A 164 -6.68 -5.23 -3.34
N ARG A 165 -5.65 -4.41 -3.07
CA ARG A 165 -4.42 -4.82 -2.37
C ARG A 165 -4.68 -5.16 -0.92
N THR A 166 -3.91 -6.09 -0.36
CA THR A 166 -4.01 -6.47 1.06
C THR A 166 -3.33 -5.43 1.95
N LEU A 167 -3.79 -5.32 3.20
CA LEU A 167 -3.25 -4.36 4.15
C LEU A 167 -3.18 -4.98 5.55
N SER A 168 -2.00 -4.92 6.17
CA SER A 168 -1.81 -5.15 7.61
C SER A 168 -1.54 -3.83 8.31
N ILE A 169 -2.12 -3.66 9.51
CA ILE A 169 -2.03 -2.41 10.29
C ILE A 169 -1.41 -2.65 11.65
N ILE A 170 -0.51 -1.76 12.03
CA ILE A 170 0.30 -1.84 13.24
C ILE A 170 0.29 -0.46 13.91
N GLN A 171 0.14 -0.43 15.24
CA GLN A 171 0.44 0.76 16.03
C GLN A 171 1.46 0.49 17.14
N VAL A 172 2.14 1.56 17.54
CA VAL A 172 3.02 1.59 18.71
C VAL A 172 2.65 2.75 19.62
N ASN A 173 2.66 2.51 20.94
CA ASN A 173 2.20 3.47 21.92
C ASN A 173 3.28 3.70 22.98
N GLY A 174 3.46 4.95 23.39
CA GLY A 174 4.30 5.27 24.55
C GLY A 174 3.64 4.89 25.89
N GLY A 175 2.31 4.91 25.95
CA GLY A 175 1.53 4.66 27.16
C GLY A 175 0.91 3.26 27.22
N SER A 176 -0.20 3.15 27.96
CA SER A 176 -1.03 1.96 28.03
C SER A 176 -1.56 1.54 26.65
N GLN A 177 -2.07 0.31 26.57
CA GLN A 177 -2.63 -0.21 25.33
C GLN A 177 -3.81 0.64 24.86
N SER A 178 -3.80 0.95 23.57
CA SER A 178 -4.82 1.69 22.85
C SER A 178 -4.97 1.07 21.47
N PHE A 179 -6.10 1.34 20.83
CA PHE A 179 -6.40 0.87 19.47
C PHE A 179 -6.84 2.01 18.56
N ASN A 180 -6.72 3.27 18.99
CA ASN A 180 -7.24 4.41 18.24
C ASN A 180 -6.57 4.52 16.87
N THR A 181 -5.24 4.36 16.85
CA THR A 181 -4.46 4.47 15.61
C THR A 181 -4.81 3.36 14.63
N VAL A 182 -4.83 2.08 15.05
CA VAL A 182 -5.21 0.97 14.15
C VAL A 182 -6.68 1.07 13.70
N ASN A 183 -7.59 1.51 14.56
CA ASN A 183 -8.98 1.74 14.14
C ASN A 183 -9.06 2.79 13.03
N TRP A 184 -8.29 3.87 13.17
CA TRP A 184 -8.21 4.92 12.16
C TRP A 184 -7.54 4.43 10.87
N LEU A 185 -6.46 3.65 10.97
CA LEU A 185 -5.79 3.03 9.82
C LEU A 185 -6.70 2.05 9.09
N ARG A 186 -7.55 1.29 9.80
CA ARG A 186 -8.52 0.37 9.20
C ARG A 186 -9.58 1.12 8.38
N ILE A 187 -10.09 2.21 8.95
CA ILE A 187 -10.98 3.14 8.24
C ILE A 187 -10.24 3.68 7.01
N LEU A 188 -9.01 4.18 7.15
CA LEU A 188 -8.22 4.68 6.02
C LEU A 188 -8.00 3.62 4.93
N GLY A 189 -7.70 2.37 5.30
CA GLY A 189 -7.54 1.24 4.39
C GLY A 189 -8.81 0.99 3.56
N ARG A 190 -9.98 1.07 4.18
CA ARG A 190 -11.28 1.03 3.50
C ARG A 190 -11.43 2.18 2.50
N TRP A 191 -11.05 3.40 2.87
CA TRP A 191 -11.05 4.55 1.95
C TRP A 191 -10.14 4.32 0.74
N MET A 192 -8.97 3.73 0.97
CA MET A 192 -8.00 3.36 -0.07
C MET A 192 -8.40 2.12 -0.87
N ARG A 193 -9.59 1.55 -0.64
CA ARG A 193 -10.12 0.34 -1.29
C ARG A 193 -9.21 -0.88 -1.11
N MET A 194 -8.49 -0.95 0.00
CA MET A 194 -7.62 -2.07 0.37
C MET A 194 -8.40 -3.11 1.18
N PHE A 195 -8.00 -4.38 1.05
CA PHE A 195 -8.46 -5.46 1.91
C PHE A 195 -7.63 -5.50 3.18
N THR A 196 -8.12 -4.84 4.24
CA THR A 196 -7.43 -4.83 5.53
C THR A 196 -7.68 -6.15 6.25
N ILE A 197 -6.61 -6.90 6.51
CA ILE A 197 -6.73 -8.21 7.18
C ILE A 197 -7.39 -8.07 8.56
N PRO A 198 -8.10 -9.10 9.05
CA PRO A 198 -8.76 -9.05 10.35
C PRO A 198 -7.79 -8.74 11.50
N ASN A 199 -6.63 -9.41 11.54
CA ASN A 199 -5.69 -9.29 12.63
C ASN A 199 -4.93 -7.95 12.58
N GLN A 200 -4.48 -7.49 13.74
CA GLN A 200 -3.76 -6.22 13.89
C GLN A 200 -2.84 -6.24 15.11
N SER A 201 -1.77 -5.48 15.04
CA SER A 201 -0.78 -5.37 16.13
C SER A 201 -0.85 -3.99 16.81
N SER A 202 -0.91 -3.98 18.14
CA SER A 202 -0.83 -2.76 18.95
C SER A 202 0.14 -2.99 20.11
N LEU A 203 1.27 -2.28 20.08
CA LEU A 203 2.35 -2.45 21.05
C LEU A 203 2.28 -1.36 22.16
N PRO A 204 1.78 -1.68 23.36
CA PRO A 204 1.81 -0.76 24.50
C PRO A 204 3.22 -0.57 25.05
N LYS A 205 3.47 0.58 25.69
CA LYS A 205 4.73 0.90 26.37
C LYS A 205 5.95 0.50 25.53
N ALA A 206 5.96 0.87 24.25
CA ALA A 206 6.92 0.36 23.27
C ALA A 206 8.39 0.50 23.73
N TYR A 207 8.71 1.54 24.50
CA TYR A 207 10.03 1.76 25.07
C TYR A 207 10.56 0.64 26.00
N THR A 208 9.68 -0.22 26.54
CA THR A 208 10.09 -1.39 27.35
C THR A 208 10.13 -2.69 26.56
N GLN A 209 9.67 -2.66 25.31
CA GLN A 209 9.48 -3.84 24.48
C GLN A 209 10.63 -4.06 23.48
N PHE A 210 11.57 -3.12 23.38
CA PHE A 210 12.74 -3.25 22.51
C PHE A 210 14.03 -3.32 23.31
N SER A 211 14.98 -4.14 22.85
CA SER A 211 16.36 -4.16 23.33
C SER A 211 17.11 -2.89 22.94
N ASP A 212 18.35 -2.73 23.41
CA ASP A 212 19.17 -1.57 23.10
C ASP A 212 19.57 -1.48 21.62
N GLU A 213 19.64 -2.63 20.95
CA GLU A 213 19.86 -2.80 19.52
C GLU A 213 18.58 -2.56 18.70
N GLY A 214 17.45 -2.24 19.36
CA GLY A 214 16.17 -1.98 18.71
C GLY A 214 15.46 -3.24 18.24
N ARG A 215 15.72 -4.39 18.88
CA ARG A 215 15.07 -5.68 18.57
C ARG A 215 13.88 -5.95 19.50
N LEU A 216 12.79 -6.48 18.96
CA LEU A 216 11.56 -6.71 19.73
C LEU A 216 11.71 -7.90 20.69
N SER A 217 11.54 -7.60 21.98
CA SER A 217 11.63 -8.57 23.08
C SER A 217 10.52 -9.61 23.04
N ALA A 218 10.81 -10.80 23.57
CA ALA A 218 9.83 -11.87 23.70
C ALA A 218 8.61 -11.44 24.52
N SER A 219 7.43 -11.50 23.90
CA SER A 219 6.16 -11.12 24.50
C SER A 219 5.00 -11.61 23.63
N GLY A 220 3.78 -11.69 24.19
CA GLY A 220 2.59 -11.96 23.37
C GLY A 220 2.32 -10.92 22.28
N ASN A 221 2.87 -9.70 22.41
CA ASN A 221 2.79 -8.68 21.34
C ASN A 221 3.72 -9.02 20.16
N ARG A 222 4.86 -9.66 20.43
CA ARG A 222 5.76 -10.19 19.41
C ARG A 222 5.09 -11.32 18.65
N ASP A 223 4.46 -12.25 19.37
CA ASP A 223 3.74 -13.36 18.75
C ASP A 223 2.57 -12.84 17.89
N ARG A 224 1.83 -11.84 18.40
CA ARG A 224 0.79 -11.16 17.62
C ARG A 224 1.31 -10.51 16.34
N LEU A 225 2.51 -9.95 16.35
CA LEU A 225 3.13 -9.41 15.13
C LEU A 225 3.36 -10.52 14.10
N VAL A 226 3.85 -11.68 14.54
CA VAL A 226 4.06 -12.85 13.69
C VAL A 226 2.73 -13.31 13.09
N ASP A 227 1.67 -13.44 13.90
CA ASP A 227 0.32 -13.80 13.42
C ASP A 227 -0.16 -12.85 12.31
N CYS A 228 0.05 -11.54 12.48
CA CYS A 228 -0.38 -10.54 11.50
C CYS A 228 0.38 -10.66 10.17
N MET A 229 1.68 -10.97 10.20
CA MET A 229 2.50 -11.12 8.99
C MET A 229 2.20 -12.45 8.30
N GLU A 230 1.98 -13.52 9.06
CA GLU A 230 1.56 -14.81 8.54
C GLU A 230 0.21 -14.70 7.82
N GLU A 231 -0.77 -14.06 8.48
CA GLU A 231 -2.09 -13.80 7.93
C GLU A 231 -2.02 -12.93 6.68
N LEU A 232 -1.20 -11.87 6.68
CA LEU A 232 -1.00 -11.03 5.50
C LEU A 232 -0.52 -11.85 4.30
N VAL A 233 0.47 -12.71 4.46
CA VAL A 233 1.01 -13.53 3.36
C VAL A 233 -0.06 -14.50 2.84
N LYS A 234 -0.76 -15.21 3.73
CA LYS A 234 -1.84 -16.14 3.36
C LYS A 234 -2.94 -15.44 2.56
N TYR A 235 -3.47 -14.33 3.06
CA TYR A 235 -4.50 -13.57 2.34
C TYR A 235 -3.96 -13.04 1.01
N THR A 236 -2.73 -12.53 0.97
CA THR A 236 -2.20 -11.94 -0.28
C THR A 236 -2.06 -12.98 -1.37
N TRP A 237 -1.62 -14.21 -1.06
CA TRP A 237 -1.60 -15.31 -2.03
C TRP A 237 -2.99 -15.66 -2.56
N VAL A 238 -4.00 -15.75 -1.68
CA VAL A 238 -5.39 -16.02 -2.10
C VAL A 238 -5.95 -14.88 -2.95
N MET A 239 -5.57 -13.64 -2.63
CA MET A 239 -6.18 -12.44 -3.18
C MET A 239 -5.57 -12.00 -4.51
N ARG A 240 -4.26 -12.16 -4.68
CA ARG A 240 -3.48 -11.63 -5.80
C ARG A 240 -3.99 -12.08 -7.19
N PRO A 241 -4.34 -13.36 -7.43
CA PRO A 241 -4.88 -13.79 -8.73
C PRO A 241 -6.19 -13.10 -9.13
N HIS A 242 -6.88 -12.48 -8.17
CA HIS A 242 -8.23 -11.93 -8.34
C HIS A 242 -8.31 -10.41 -8.27
N PHE A 243 -7.20 -9.69 -8.11
CA PHE A 243 -7.19 -8.23 -7.94
C PHE A 243 -7.96 -7.47 -9.03
N GLU A 244 -7.82 -7.88 -10.29
CA GLU A 244 -8.54 -7.29 -11.42
C GLU A 244 -10.04 -7.59 -11.35
N SER A 245 -10.41 -8.85 -11.11
CA SER A 245 -11.81 -9.29 -11.05
C SER A 245 -12.59 -8.62 -9.91
N TRP A 246 -11.97 -8.39 -8.76
CA TRP A 246 -12.60 -7.67 -7.64
C TRP A 246 -12.65 -6.16 -7.83
N GLY A 247 -11.81 -5.64 -8.72
CA GLY A 247 -11.89 -4.26 -9.17
C GLY A 247 -13.05 -4.01 -10.12
N ASP A 248 -13.57 -5.04 -10.78
CA ASP A 248 -14.62 -4.93 -11.80
C ASP A 248 -16.02 -4.71 -11.18
N ARG A 249 -16.41 -3.44 -11.06
CA ARG A 249 -17.65 -3.03 -10.38
C ARG A 249 -18.78 -2.76 -11.35
N PHE A 250 -19.97 -3.25 -11.00
CA PHE A 250 -21.19 -3.03 -11.77
C PHE A 250 -21.47 -1.54 -12.07
N SER A 251 -21.33 -0.67 -11.07
CA SER A 251 -21.57 0.76 -11.23
C SER A 251 -20.58 1.42 -12.21
N GLU A 252 -19.31 1.01 -12.18
CA GLU A 252 -18.28 1.51 -13.09
C GLU A 252 -18.52 1.01 -14.53
N ARG A 253 -18.97 -0.24 -14.70
CA ARG A 253 -19.42 -0.78 -16.00
C ARG A 253 -20.63 -0.04 -16.56
N LYS A 254 -21.60 0.31 -15.70
CA LYS A 254 -22.79 1.07 -16.09
C LYS A 254 -22.40 2.48 -16.55
N GLU A 255 -21.62 3.20 -15.76
CA GLU A 255 -21.15 4.56 -16.08
C GLU A 255 -20.34 4.59 -17.39
N LYS A 256 -19.49 3.57 -17.62
CA LYS A 256 -18.74 3.45 -18.87
C LYS A 256 -19.66 3.32 -20.08
N ARG A 257 -20.69 2.45 -20.01
CA ARG A 257 -21.68 2.30 -21.09
C ARG A 257 -22.41 3.61 -21.38
N GLU A 258 -22.89 4.29 -20.35
CA GLU A 258 -23.59 5.58 -20.51
C GLU A 258 -22.68 6.66 -21.16
N LYS A 259 -21.40 6.70 -20.78
CA LYS A 259 -20.41 7.60 -21.40
C LYS A 259 -20.12 7.24 -22.85
N ASP A 260 -20.00 5.95 -23.16
CA ASP A 260 -19.74 5.47 -24.52
C ASP A 260 -20.95 5.73 -25.44
N GLU A 261 -22.17 5.51 -24.95
CA GLU A 261 -23.43 5.86 -25.64
C GLU A 261 -23.53 7.36 -25.90
N LYS A 262 -23.22 8.20 -24.90
CA LYS A 262 -23.21 9.66 -25.06
C LYS A 262 -22.21 10.11 -26.12
N LYS A 263 -20.97 9.58 -26.09
CA LYS A 263 -19.94 9.89 -27.09
C LYS A 263 -20.34 9.45 -28.49
N ALA A 264 -20.94 8.27 -28.63
CA ALA A 264 -21.41 7.78 -29.92
C ALA A 264 -22.52 8.68 -30.49
N ARG A 265 -23.40 9.21 -29.64
CA ARG A 265 -24.42 10.18 -30.02
C ARG A 265 -23.81 11.51 -30.46
N GLU A 266 -22.92 12.09 -29.65
CA GLU A 266 -22.22 13.35 -29.97
C GLU A 266 -21.42 13.24 -31.29
N GLN A 267 -20.80 12.08 -31.55
CA GLN A 267 -20.07 11.83 -32.78
C GLN A 267 -20.99 11.75 -34.01
N ARG A 268 -22.14 11.07 -33.90
CA ARG A 268 -23.14 11.02 -34.98
C ARG A 268 -23.70 12.41 -35.29
N GLU A 269 -24.06 13.18 -34.26
CA GLU A 269 -24.55 14.56 -34.42
C GLU A 269 -23.50 15.45 -35.10
N LYS A 270 -22.21 15.27 -34.78
CA LYS A 270 -21.11 15.98 -35.45
C LYS A 270 -20.94 15.57 -36.90
N GLU A 271 -20.95 14.27 -37.20
CA GLU A 271 -20.85 13.74 -38.57
C GLU A 271 -22.04 14.19 -39.44
N GLU A 272 -23.24 14.25 -38.88
CA GLU A 272 -24.43 14.78 -39.55
C GLU A 272 -24.31 16.28 -39.84
N ARG A 273 -23.82 17.09 -38.89
CA ARG A 273 -23.52 18.52 -39.11
C ARG A 273 -22.49 18.72 -40.21
N GLU A 274 -21.37 18.02 -40.16
CA GLU A 274 -20.31 18.12 -41.18
C GLU A 274 -20.82 17.68 -42.57
N ARG A 275 -21.74 16.71 -42.62
CA ARG A 275 -22.38 16.27 -43.87
C ARG A 275 -23.35 17.31 -44.41
N ALA A 276 -24.18 17.92 -43.54
CA ALA A 276 -25.13 18.96 -43.92
C ALA A 276 -24.42 20.22 -44.45
N GLU A 277 -23.34 20.65 -43.79
CA GLU A 277 -22.48 21.76 -44.23
C GLU A 277 -21.85 21.48 -45.61
N LYS A 278 -21.36 20.26 -45.86
CA LYS A 278 -20.81 19.87 -47.18
C LYS A 278 -21.85 19.84 -48.29
N LEU A 279 -23.12 19.60 -47.96
CA LEU A 279 -24.22 19.57 -48.92
C LEU A 279 -24.85 20.95 -49.16
N GLY A 280 -24.39 22.00 -48.46
CA GLY A 280 -24.87 23.37 -48.64
C GLY A 280 -26.29 23.61 -48.13
N VAL A 281 -26.76 22.77 -47.19
CA VAL A 281 -28.09 22.88 -46.59
C VAL A 281 -28.03 23.81 -45.38
N GLU A 282 -28.94 24.78 -45.25
CA GLU A 282 -29.05 25.61 -44.05
C GLU A 282 -29.39 24.73 -42.85
N VAL A 283 -28.52 24.75 -41.84
CA VAL A 283 -28.69 23.98 -40.60
C VAL A 283 -29.47 24.83 -39.60
N GLU A 284 -30.76 24.58 -39.45
CA GLU A 284 -31.55 25.17 -38.37
C GLU A 284 -31.38 24.33 -37.09
N VAL A 285 -30.82 24.94 -36.04
CA VAL A 285 -30.71 24.30 -34.71
C VAL A 285 -32.04 24.47 -33.98
N VAL A 286 -32.91 23.47 -34.09
CA VAL A 286 -34.17 23.46 -33.35
C VAL A 286 -33.91 22.93 -31.93
N LYS A 287 -34.00 23.82 -30.93
CA LYS A 287 -33.91 23.44 -29.51
C LYS A 287 -35.24 22.87 -29.03
N GLY A 288 -35.37 21.54 -29.03
CA GLY A 288 -36.42 20.82 -28.29
C GLY A 288 -35.91 20.38 -26.92
N GLU A 289 -36.81 20.20 -25.94
CA GLU A 289 -36.50 19.79 -24.56
C GLU A 289 -35.51 18.60 -24.51
N GLY A 290 -34.22 18.92 -24.37
CA GLY A 290 -33.13 17.95 -24.17
C GLY A 290 -32.46 17.36 -25.43
N THR A 291 -32.81 17.79 -26.66
CA THR A 291 -32.13 17.33 -27.89
C THR A 291 -32.03 18.45 -28.93
N GLU A 292 -30.79 18.74 -29.40
CA GLU A 292 -30.58 19.55 -30.60
C GLU A 292 -30.80 18.66 -31.83
N ILE A 293 -31.84 18.94 -32.61
CA ILE A 293 -32.10 18.24 -33.87
C ILE A 293 -31.63 19.14 -35.01
N VAL A 294 -30.75 18.62 -35.85
CA VAL A 294 -30.32 19.26 -37.10
C VAL A 294 -31.36 18.90 -38.17
N VAL A 295 -32.10 19.89 -38.64
CA VAL A 295 -33.09 19.69 -39.73
C VAL A 295 -32.52 20.31 -41.00
N ALA A 296 -32.51 19.54 -42.08
CA ALA A 296 -32.25 20.03 -43.42
C ALA A 296 -33.47 20.82 -43.91
N ALA A 297 -33.31 22.10 -44.23
CA ALA A 297 -34.33 22.88 -44.94
C ALA A 297 -34.41 22.47 -46.43
#